data_AF-A0A6A3BL60-F1
#
_entry.id   AF-A0A6A3BL60-F1
#
_cell.length_a   1.000
_cell.length_b   1.000
_cell.length_c   1.000
_cell.angle_alpha   90.00
_cell.angle_beta   90.00
_cell.angle_gamma   90.00
#
_symmetry.space_group_name_H-M   'P 1'
#
loop_
_entity.id
_entity.type
_entity.pdbx_description
1 polymer ?
#
loop_
_entity_poly.entity_id
_entity_poly.type
_entity_poly.pdbx_seq_one_letter_code
_entity_poly.pdbx_strand_id
1 'polypeptide(L)'
;MGASEENSALFPIFVFTIVALPLVPYTLVKILSTFSKKAIAIHCQCSVCSLSGKYRNHFSNGLSNFSTCSNLTLVLLWIVLGALIYYIKHTSHEVKVFEPFSILGLEPGASDSDIKKAYRRHSIQYHPDKNPDPEAHDYFVEYISKAYQALTDPVSRENFEKYGHPDGRQGLQMGIALPPLLLNIDGVSGGILLLGIVGVCILLPLVLYISQDQPNIQEIM
;
A
#
# COMPACT_ATOMS: atom_id res chain seq x y z
N MET A 1 7.54 4.02 21.13
CA MET A 1 6.66 2.92 20.73
C MET A 1 6.04 3.12 19.35
N GLY A 2 5.89 4.35 18.83
CA GLY A 2 5.33 4.59 17.49
C GLY A 2 6.11 4.05 16.28
N ALA A 3 7.39 3.68 16.44
CA ALA A 3 8.21 3.17 15.33
C ALA A 3 7.76 1.81 14.78
N SER A 4 7.11 0.95 15.57
CA SER A 4 6.60 -0.33 15.06
C SER A 4 5.29 -0.17 14.28
N GLU A 5 4.48 0.82 14.61
CA GLU A 5 3.18 1.07 13.98
C GLU A 5 3.35 1.78 12.64
N GLU A 6 4.25 2.75 12.54
CA GLU A 6 4.56 3.43 11.27
C GLU A 6 5.10 2.45 10.22
N ASN A 7 5.98 1.52 10.60
CA ASN A 7 6.52 0.49 9.70
C ASN A 7 5.44 -0.50 9.22
N SER A 8 4.42 -0.73 10.05
CA SER A 8 3.30 -1.62 9.69
C SER A 8 2.36 -0.96 8.68
N ALA A 9 2.21 0.37 8.69
CA ALA A 9 1.44 1.11 7.70
C ALA A 9 2.17 1.25 6.34
N LEU A 10 3.51 1.26 6.34
CA LEU A 10 4.32 1.40 5.13
C LEU A 10 4.43 0.09 4.33
N PHE A 11 4.33 -1.08 4.98
CA PHE A 11 4.46 -2.38 4.32
C PHE A 11 3.39 -2.65 3.23
N PRO A 12 2.09 -2.45 3.47
CA PRO A 12 1.07 -2.63 2.43
C PRO A 12 1.30 -1.74 1.20
N ILE A 13 1.82 -0.52 1.41
CA ILE A 13 2.17 0.42 0.34
C ILE A 13 3.34 -0.12 -0.48
N PHE A 14 4.37 -0.66 0.17
CA PHE A 14 5.50 -1.31 -0.51
C PHE A 14 5.08 -2.54 -1.32
N VAL A 15 4.20 -3.39 -0.78
CA VAL A 15 3.68 -4.55 -1.52
C VAL A 15 2.84 -4.08 -2.72
N PHE A 16 2.02 -3.05 -2.54
CA PHE A 16 1.24 -2.46 -3.63
C PHE A 16 2.14 -1.97 -4.77
N THR A 17 3.24 -1.27 -4.49
CA THR A 17 4.14 -0.76 -5.55
C THR A 17 4.85 -1.89 -6.30
N ILE A 18 5.34 -2.92 -5.60
CA ILE A 18 5.99 -4.09 -6.23
C ILE A 18 5.02 -4.83 -7.15
N VAL A 19 3.75 -4.96 -6.77
CA VAL A 19 2.74 -5.67 -7.55
C VAL A 19 2.22 -4.81 -8.71
N ALA A 20 2.01 -3.51 -8.49
CA ALA A 20 1.50 -2.60 -9.51
C ALA A 20 2.50 -2.35 -10.66
N LEU A 21 3.80 -2.24 -10.35
CA LEU A 21 4.84 -1.89 -11.31
C LEU A 21 4.91 -2.83 -12.54
N PRO A 22 4.84 -4.17 -12.40
CA PRO A 22 4.76 -5.08 -13.55
C PRO A 22 3.33 -5.25 -14.09
N LEU A 23 2.30 -5.20 -13.22
CA LEU A 23 0.91 -5.47 -13.62
C LEU A 23 0.35 -4.42 -14.58
N VAL A 24 0.53 -3.13 -14.26
CA VAL A 24 -0.04 -2.01 -15.01
C VAL A 24 0.51 -1.95 -16.45
N PRO A 25 1.82 -1.97 -16.72
CA PRO A 25 2.32 -1.94 -18.09
C PRO A 25 1.97 -3.22 -18.86
N TYR A 26 1.99 -4.39 -18.22
CA TYR A 26 1.64 -5.65 -18.88
C TYR A 26 0.17 -5.66 -19.33
N THR A 27 -0.74 -5.19 -18.47
CA THR A 27 -2.17 -5.09 -18.79
C THR A 27 -2.44 -4.06 -19.88
N LEU A 28 -1.77 -2.90 -19.84
CA LEU A 28 -1.86 -1.89 -20.90
C LEU A 28 -1.38 -2.42 -22.25
N VAL A 29 -0.23 -3.09 -22.33
CA VAL A 29 0.29 -3.68 -23.58
C VAL A 29 -0.64 -4.78 -24.11
N LYS A 30 -1.17 -5.64 -23.23
CA LYS A 30 -2.11 -6.71 -23.63
C LYS A 30 -3.42 -6.14 -24.17
N ILE A 31 -3.95 -5.09 -23.54
CA ILE A 31 -5.15 -4.40 -24.01
C ILE A 31 -4.85 -3.70 -25.35
N LEU A 32 -3.80 -2.88 -25.44
CA LEU A 32 -3.43 -2.15 -26.65
C LEU A 32 -3.11 -3.07 -27.84
N SER A 33 -2.44 -4.20 -27.61
CA SER A 33 -2.17 -5.19 -28.66
C SER A 33 -3.44 -5.92 -29.12
N THR A 34 -4.41 -6.13 -28.23
CA THR A 34 -5.73 -6.71 -28.58
C THR A 34 -6.56 -5.74 -29.43
N PHE A 35 -6.50 -4.44 -29.12
CA PHE A 35 -7.14 -3.39 -29.92
C PHE A 35 -6.47 -3.19 -31.28
N SER A 36 -5.13 -3.25 -31.34
CA SER A 36 -4.35 -3.09 -32.58
C SER A 36 -4.55 -4.24 -33.57
N LYS A 37 -4.65 -5.50 -33.08
CA LYS A 37 -4.93 -6.68 -33.92
C LYS A 37 -6.30 -6.64 -34.62
N LYS A 38 -7.21 -5.76 -34.19
CA LYS A 38 -8.56 -5.63 -34.76
C LYS A 38 -8.63 -4.72 -35.99
N ALA A 39 -7.54 -4.05 -36.38
CA ALA A 39 -7.60 -2.91 -37.30
C ALA A 39 -7.06 -3.13 -38.73
N ILE A 40 -6.84 -4.36 -39.19
CA ILE A 40 -6.46 -4.61 -40.60
C ILE A 40 -7.51 -5.49 -41.28
N ALA A 41 -8.58 -4.85 -41.74
CA ALA A 41 -9.45 -5.41 -42.77
C ALA A 41 -8.97 -4.84 -44.12
N ILE A 42 -8.26 -5.66 -44.90
CA ILE A 42 -7.89 -5.30 -46.28
C ILE A 42 -9.17 -5.37 -47.12
N HIS A 43 -9.67 -4.22 -47.55
CA HIS A 43 -10.84 -4.15 -48.41
C HIS A 43 -10.43 -4.38 -49.88
N CYS A 44 -10.43 -5.63 -50.31
CA CYS A 44 -10.30 -5.99 -51.72
C CYS A 44 -11.67 -6.40 -52.28
N GLN A 45 -12.06 -5.87 -53.44
CA GLN A 45 -13.34 -6.12 -54.11
C GLN A 45 -13.18 -6.91 -55.44
N CYS A 46 -12.21 -7.81 -55.55
CA CYS A 46 -12.05 -8.62 -56.76
C CYS A 46 -12.66 -10.03 -56.62
N SER A 47 -13.20 -10.55 -57.71
CA SER A 47 -13.83 -11.88 -57.79
C SER A 47 -12.84 -13.05 -57.61
N VAL A 48 -11.54 -12.81 -57.84
CA VAL A 48 -10.47 -13.80 -57.66
C VAL A 48 -10.20 -14.05 -56.16
N CYS A 49 -10.35 -13.02 -55.33
CA CYS A 49 -10.12 -13.12 -53.88
C CYS A 49 -11.27 -13.80 -53.11
N SER A 50 -12.51 -13.77 -53.62
CA SER A 50 -13.65 -14.41 -52.94
C SER A 50 -13.72 -15.92 -53.10
N LEU A 51 -13.11 -16.47 -54.17
CA LEU A 51 -13.08 -17.92 -54.47
C LEU A 51 -11.85 -18.62 -53.88
N SER A 52 -10.79 -17.89 -53.59
CA SER A 52 -9.62 -18.43 -52.90
C SER A 52 -9.94 -18.56 -51.41
N GLY A 53 -10.19 -19.79 -50.94
CA GLY A 53 -10.45 -20.12 -49.52
C GLY A 53 -9.32 -19.74 -48.53
N LYS A 54 -8.31 -18.96 -48.96
CA LYS A 54 -7.28 -18.37 -48.11
C LYS A 54 -7.76 -17.19 -47.26
N TYR A 55 -8.96 -16.65 -47.52
CA TYR A 55 -9.51 -15.53 -46.74
C TYR A 55 -10.82 -15.90 -46.03
N ARG A 56 -10.88 -17.11 -45.47
CA ARG A 56 -11.88 -17.44 -44.46
C ARG A 56 -11.54 -16.68 -43.19
N ASN A 57 -12.37 -15.69 -42.91
CA ASN A 57 -12.52 -15.01 -41.63
C ASN A 57 -12.06 -15.86 -40.43
N HIS A 58 -10.94 -15.48 -39.81
CA HIS A 58 -10.67 -15.80 -38.40
C HIS A 58 -11.65 -15.00 -37.52
N PHE A 59 -12.96 -15.19 -37.69
CA PHE A 59 -14.00 -14.48 -36.92
C PHE A 59 -14.45 -15.24 -35.67
N SER A 60 -14.06 -16.49 -35.50
CA SER A 60 -14.37 -17.24 -34.27
C SER A 60 -13.27 -18.27 -34.08
N ASN A 61 -12.20 -17.94 -33.37
CA ASN A 61 -12.13 -18.25 -31.94
C ASN A 61 -11.42 -17.15 -31.13
N GLY A 62 -11.72 -15.87 -31.42
CA GLY A 62 -11.24 -14.73 -30.65
C GLY A 62 -11.80 -14.63 -29.22
N LEU A 63 -12.51 -15.65 -28.74
CA LEU A 63 -13.07 -15.72 -27.39
C LEU A 63 -12.87 -17.07 -26.68
N SER A 64 -12.60 -18.18 -27.39
CA SER A 64 -12.49 -19.50 -26.74
C SER A 64 -11.08 -19.83 -26.23
N ASN A 65 -10.05 -19.07 -26.61
CA ASN A 65 -8.72 -19.19 -26.01
C ASN A 65 -8.48 -18.15 -24.89
N PHE A 66 -9.56 -17.47 -24.45
CA PHE A 66 -9.57 -16.63 -23.25
C PHE A 66 -9.47 -17.46 -21.96
N SER A 67 -9.63 -18.78 -22.05
CA SER A 67 -9.48 -19.72 -20.94
C SER A 67 -8.12 -20.41 -20.97
N THR A 68 -7.08 -19.66 -20.69
CA THR A 68 -5.84 -20.23 -20.17
C THR A 68 -5.44 -19.39 -18.97
N CYS A 69 -5.07 -20.07 -17.89
CA CYS A 69 -4.66 -19.60 -16.56
C CYS A 69 -4.18 -18.13 -16.47
N SER A 70 -3.42 -17.64 -17.46
CA SER A 70 -2.96 -16.24 -17.64
C SER A 70 -4.04 -15.14 -17.50
N ASN A 71 -5.27 -15.31 -18.01
CA ASN A 71 -6.31 -14.28 -17.84
C ASN A 71 -6.92 -14.31 -16.43
N LEU A 72 -7.05 -15.51 -15.85
CA LEU A 72 -7.54 -15.68 -14.48
C LEU A 72 -6.54 -15.14 -13.47
N THR A 73 -5.24 -15.36 -13.68
CA THR A 73 -4.18 -14.81 -12.82
C THR A 73 -4.13 -13.29 -12.88
N LEU A 74 -4.35 -12.68 -14.06
CA LEU A 74 -4.48 -11.23 -14.18
C LEU A 74 -5.66 -10.66 -13.38
N VAL A 75 -6.83 -11.27 -13.51
CA VAL A 75 -8.04 -10.83 -12.78
C VAL A 75 -7.82 -10.98 -11.27
N LEU A 76 -7.26 -12.10 -10.83
CA LEU A 76 -6.92 -12.34 -9.42
C LEU A 76 -5.95 -11.28 -8.90
N LEU A 77 -4.93 -10.94 -9.67
CA LEU A 77 -3.91 -9.97 -9.27
C LEU A 77 -4.48 -8.53 -9.19
N TRP A 78 -5.43 -8.16 -10.06
CA TRP A 78 -6.19 -6.91 -9.91
C TRP A 78 -7.13 -6.91 -8.70
N ILE A 79 -7.77 -8.04 -8.37
CA ILE A 79 -8.60 -8.19 -7.16
C ILE A 79 -7.73 -8.01 -5.92
N VAL A 80 -6.55 -8.63 -5.88
CA VAL A 80 -5.57 -8.47 -4.80
C VAL A 80 -5.11 -7.03 -4.69
N LEU A 81 -4.83 -6.36 -5.81
CA LEU A 81 -4.46 -4.93 -5.82
C LEU A 81 -5.58 -4.04 -5.25
N GLY A 82 -6.83 -4.30 -5.63
CA GLY A 82 -8.00 -3.58 -5.11
C GLY A 82 -8.22 -3.82 -3.62
N ALA A 83 -8.03 -5.06 -3.14
CA ALA A 83 -8.09 -5.40 -1.73
C ALA A 83 -6.98 -4.72 -0.91
N LEU A 84 -5.76 -4.63 -1.46
CA LEU A 84 -4.67 -3.88 -0.84
C LEU A 84 -5.00 -2.39 -0.72
N ILE A 85 -5.55 -1.77 -1.77
CA ILE A 85 -5.97 -0.36 -1.72
C ILE A 85 -7.05 -0.15 -0.66
N TYR A 86 -8.03 -1.05 -0.58
CA TYR A 86 -9.07 -1.01 0.46
C TYR A 86 -8.46 -1.11 1.86
N TYR A 87 -7.53 -2.05 2.05
CA TYR A 87 -6.81 -2.24 3.31
C TYR A 87 -5.99 -1.00 3.70
N ILE A 88 -5.23 -0.41 2.76
CA ILE A 88 -4.46 0.81 2.98
C ILE A 88 -5.37 1.96 3.39
N LYS A 89 -6.49 2.15 2.67
CA LYS A 89 -7.47 3.21 2.97
C LYS A 89 -8.10 3.05 4.36
N HIS A 90 -8.31 1.82 4.80
CA HIS A 90 -8.91 1.55 6.12
C HIS A 90 -7.88 1.60 7.26
N THR A 91 -6.61 1.32 6.97
CA THR A 91 -5.52 1.27 7.96
C THR A 91 -4.82 2.62 8.15
N SER A 92 -4.91 3.54 7.19
CA SER A 92 -4.34 4.87 7.31
C SER A 92 -5.11 5.70 8.33
N HIS A 93 -4.82 5.50 9.61
CA HIS A 93 -5.06 6.50 10.63
C HIS A 93 -4.28 7.76 10.23
N GLU A 94 -4.95 8.91 10.19
CA GLU A 94 -4.31 10.19 9.94
C GLU A 94 -3.12 10.35 10.89
N VAL A 95 -1.91 10.45 10.35
CA VAL A 95 -0.74 10.86 11.11
C VAL A 95 -0.97 12.33 11.47
N LYS A 96 -1.68 12.55 12.58
CA LYS A 96 -1.89 13.89 13.11
C LYS A 96 -0.53 14.39 13.56
N VAL A 97 -0.06 15.44 12.88
CA VAL A 97 1.13 16.20 13.29
C VAL A 97 0.93 16.59 14.76
N PHE A 98 1.90 16.25 15.59
CA PHE A 98 1.80 16.46 17.03
C PHE A 98 1.88 17.96 17.33
N GLU A 99 0.71 18.57 17.56
CA GLU A 99 0.55 19.99 17.83
C GLU A 99 0.14 20.21 19.31
N PRO A 100 1.09 20.47 20.23
CA PRO A 100 0.84 20.51 21.67
C PRO A 100 -0.22 21.52 22.09
N PHE A 101 -0.21 22.70 21.47
CA PHE A 101 -1.19 23.77 21.74
C PHE A 101 -2.60 23.34 21.30
N SER A 102 -2.72 22.77 20.10
CA SER A 102 -3.99 22.27 19.56
C SER A 102 -4.56 21.11 20.40
N ILE A 103 -3.71 20.20 20.88
CA ILE A 103 -4.12 19.09 21.77
C ILE A 103 -4.70 19.62 23.09
N LEU A 104 -4.09 20.66 23.67
CA LEU A 104 -4.60 21.29 24.88
C LEU A 104 -5.79 22.23 24.61
N GLY A 105 -6.06 22.58 23.35
CA GLY A 105 -7.09 23.52 22.93
C GLY A 105 -6.72 24.97 23.26
N LEU A 106 -5.45 25.32 23.09
CA LEU A 106 -4.88 26.65 23.32
C LEU A 106 -4.34 27.23 22.01
N GLU A 107 -4.25 28.56 21.94
CA GLU A 107 -3.58 29.23 20.83
C GLU A 107 -2.04 29.09 20.94
N PRO A 108 -1.31 29.06 19.81
CA PRO A 108 0.14 29.07 19.81
C PRO A 108 0.68 30.30 20.56
N GLY A 109 1.56 30.07 21.54
CA GLY A 109 2.11 31.15 22.37
C GLY A 109 1.32 31.47 23.63
N ALA A 110 0.35 30.62 24.03
CA ALA A 110 -0.31 30.71 25.33
C ALA A 110 0.69 30.67 26.50
N SER A 111 0.35 31.33 27.61
CA SER A 111 1.23 31.43 28.77
C SER A 111 1.29 30.13 29.58
N ASP A 112 2.37 29.93 30.34
CA ASP A 112 2.56 28.75 31.20
C ASP A 112 1.40 28.53 32.19
N SER A 113 0.74 29.61 32.62
CA SER A 113 -0.42 29.53 33.53
C SER A 113 -1.65 28.98 32.81
N ASP A 114 -1.87 29.36 31.56
CA ASP A 114 -2.94 28.86 30.70
C ASP A 114 -2.74 27.38 30.35
N ILE A 115 -1.50 26.99 30.05
CA ILE A 115 -1.10 25.60 29.80
C ILE A 115 -1.42 24.72 31.01
N LYS A 116 -1.02 25.15 32.22
CA LYS A 116 -1.31 24.44 33.48
C LYS A 116 -2.81 24.37 33.76
N LYS A 117 -3.57 25.41 33.43
CA LYS A 117 -5.03 25.44 33.61
C LYS A 117 -5.74 24.47 32.66
N ALA A 118 -5.34 24.47 31.39
CA ALA A 118 -5.87 23.56 30.37
C ALA A 118 -5.58 22.09 30.73
N TYR A 119 -4.35 21.78 31.15
CA TYR A 119 -3.97 20.44 31.59
C TYR A 119 -4.83 19.94 32.76
N ARG A 120 -5.06 20.78 33.79
CA ARG A 120 -5.94 20.39 34.91
C ARG A 120 -7.37 20.11 34.47
N ARG A 121 -7.92 20.92 33.55
CA ARG A 121 -9.27 20.72 33.01
C ARG A 121 -9.37 19.37 32.29
N HIS A 122 -8.42 19.08 31.41
CA HIS A 122 -8.38 17.82 30.67
C HIS A 122 -8.13 16.62 31.58
N SER A 123 -7.25 16.74 32.57
CA SER A 123 -7.00 15.67 33.55
C SER A 123 -8.25 15.24 34.30
N ILE A 124 -9.16 16.17 34.63
CA ILE A 124 -10.44 15.83 35.27
C ILE A 124 -11.40 15.17 34.28
N GLN A 125 -11.40 15.61 33.02
CA GLN A 125 -12.30 15.09 31.98
C GLN A 125 -11.96 13.66 31.55
N TYR A 126 -10.66 13.33 31.51
CA TYR A 126 -10.16 12.02 31.08
C TYR A 126 -9.68 11.15 32.25
N HIS A 127 -10.05 11.49 33.50
CA HIS A 127 -9.69 10.68 34.66
C HIS A 127 -10.49 9.36 34.66
N PRO A 128 -9.87 8.19 34.90
CA PRO A 128 -10.55 6.89 34.86
C PRO A 128 -11.71 6.77 35.88
N ASP A 129 -11.64 7.53 36.97
CA ASP A 129 -12.74 7.61 37.97
C ASP A 129 -13.99 8.33 37.44
N LYS A 130 -13.83 9.29 36.54
CA LYS A 130 -14.94 10.12 36.01
C LYS A 130 -15.38 9.69 34.61
N ASN A 131 -14.48 9.08 33.85
CA ASN A 131 -14.76 8.55 32.52
C ASN A 131 -14.38 7.05 32.50
N PRO A 132 -15.36 6.15 32.46
CA PRO A 132 -15.12 4.70 32.46
C PRO A 132 -14.61 4.17 31.11
N ASP A 133 -14.49 5.02 30.08
CA ASP A 133 -13.99 4.63 28.77
C ASP A 133 -12.46 4.40 28.82
N PRO A 134 -11.95 3.20 28.46
CA PRO A 134 -10.52 2.95 28.40
C PRO A 134 -9.81 3.84 27.35
N GLU A 135 -10.45 4.15 26.23
CA GLU A 135 -9.84 4.99 25.17
C GLU A 135 -9.58 6.42 25.67
N ALA A 136 -10.41 6.91 26.59
CA ALA A 136 -10.24 8.23 27.18
C ALA A 136 -8.96 8.33 28.02
N HIS A 137 -8.63 7.28 28.76
CA HIS A 137 -7.39 7.22 29.54
C HIS A 137 -6.17 7.16 28.62
N ASP A 138 -6.21 6.31 27.61
CA ASP A 138 -5.12 6.16 26.64
C ASP A 138 -4.87 7.49 25.91
N TYR A 139 -5.94 8.19 25.48
CA TYR A 139 -5.84 9.51 24.87
C TYR A 139 -5.16 10.54 25.79
N PHE A 140 -5.48 10.51 27.09
CA PHE A 140 -4.85 11.41 28.05
C PHE A 140 -3.35 11.18 28.20
N VAL A 141 -2.94 9.91 28.36
CA VAL A 141 -1.53 9.56 28.52
C VAL A 141 -0.76 9.83 27.23
N GLU A 142 -1.34 9.46 26.09
CA GLU A 142 -0.66 9.51 24.80
C GLU A 142 -0.54 10.93 24.24
N TYR A 143 -1.57 11.76 24.37
CA TYR A 143 -1.61 13.09 23.76
C TYR A 143 -1.51 14.21 24.79
N ILE A 144 -2.41 14.24 25.78
CA ILE A 144 -2.53 15.40 26.70
C ILE A 144 -1.31 15.51 27.61
N SER A 145 -0.88 14.40 28.22
CA SER A 145 0.29 14.36 29.10
C SER A 145 1.58 14.72 28.34
N LYS A 146 1.76 14.15 27.13
CA LYS A 146 2.91 14.48 26.29
C LYS A 146 2.90 15.93 25.84
N ALA A 147 1.74 16.49 25.47
CA ALA A 147 1.62 17.89 25.06
C ALA A 147 1.97 18.85 26.21
N TYR A 148 1.53 18.55 27.42
CA TYR A 148 1.90 19.32 28.60
C TYR A 148 3.40 19.26 28.90
N GLN A 149 4.00 18.07 28.82
CA GLN A 149 5.44 17.87 29.01
C GLN A 149 6.25 18.64 27.95
N ALA A 150 5.84 18.55 26.69
CA ALA A 150 6.45 19.24 25.56
C ALA A 150 6.55 20.76 25.76
N LEU A 151 5.52 21.37 26.36
CA LEU A 151 5.45 22.81 26.55
C LEU A 151 6.03 23.30 27.90
N THR A 152 6.08 22.43 28.91
CA THR A 152 6.51 22.80 30.27
C THR A 152 8.00 22.60 30.49
N ASP A 153 8.59 21.57 29.88
CA ASP A 153 10.01 21.30 30.01
C ASP A 153 10.84 22.19 29.07
N PRO A 154 11.82 22.98 29.57
CA PRO A 154 12.59 23.91 28.73
C PRO A 154 13.33 23.21 27.60
N VAL A 155 13.85 22.01 27.83
CA VAL A 155 14.57 21.23 26.80
C VAL A 155 13.60 20.78 25.70
N SER A 156 12.46 20.21 26.10
CA SER A 156 11.42 19.76 25.17
C SER A 156 10.80 20.92 24.37
N ARG A 157 10.68 22.10 24.99
CA ARG A 157 10.15 23.30 24.31
C ARG A 157 11.12 23.84 23.26
N GLU A 158 12.41 23.93 23.58
CA GLU A 158 13.44 24.32 22.61
C GLU A 158 13.50 23.33 21.44
N ASN A 159 13.41 22.03 21.74
CA ASN A 159 13.34 20.97 20.75
C ASN A 159 12.13 21.10 19.83
N PHE A 160 10.96 21.38 20.39
CA PHE A 160 9.74 21.59 19.63
C PHE A 160 9.86 22.84 18.73
N GLU A 161 10.38 23.95 19.22
CA GLU A 161 10.59 25.17 18.44
C GLU A 161 11.58 24.95 17.28
N LYS A 162 12.60 24.11 17.48
CA LYS A 162 13.67 23.88 16.50
C LYS A 162 13.38 22.76 15.49
N TYR A 163 12.66 21.73 15.91
CA TYR A 163 12.46 20.50 15.14
C TYR A 163 10.98 20.14 14.92
N GLY A 164 10.04 20.86 15.53
CA GLY A 164 8.61 20.55 15.47
C GLY A 164 8.20 19.32 16.29
N HIS A 165 9.09 18.79 17.16
CA HIS A 165 8.82 17.61 17.98
C HIS A 165 9.48 17.74 19.37
N PRO A 166 8.80 17.36 20.48
CA PRO A 166 9.36 17.50 21.84
C PRO A 166 10.64 16.69 22.07
N ASP A 167 10.74 15.50 21.47
CA ASP A 167 11.91 14.63 21.56
C ASP A 167 13.14 15.16 20.77
N GLY A 168 13.02 16.30 20.11
CA GLY A 168 14.10 16.93 19.35
C GLY A 168 14.23 16.40 17.94
N ARG A 169 15.47 16.38 17.42
CA ARG A 169 15.76 15.88 16.08
C ARG A 169 15.43 14.39 16.04
N GLN A 170 14.26 14.05 15.51
CA GLN A 170 13.96 12.69 15.14
C GLN A 170 15.00 12.28 14.10
N GLY A 171 15.86 11.32 14.44
CA GLY A 171 16.72 10.70 13.45
C GLY A 171 15.82 10.19 12.33
N LEU A 172 16.28 10.22 11.07
CA LEU A 172 15.67 9.38 10.05
C LEU A 172 15.84 7.94 10.53
N GLN A 173 14.86 7.43 11.28
CA GLN A 173 14.76 6.04 11.59
C GLN A 173 14.33 5.40 10.28
N MET A 174 15.30 5.01 9.46
CA MET A 174 15.04 4.23 8.25
C MET A 174 14.56 2.86 8.70
N GLY A 175 13.27 2.78 9.02
CA GLY A 175 12.58 1.53 9.13
C GLY A 175 12.59 0.88 7.75
N ILE A 176 13.10 -0.35 7.68
CA ILE A 176 12.74 -1.22 6.55
C ILE A 176 11.22 -1.33 6.64
N ALA A 177 10.50 -1.09 5.55
CA ALA A 177 9.04 -1.19 5.49
C ALA A 177 8.54 -2.64 5.68
N LEU A 178 9.26 -3.47 6.42
CA LEU A 178 8.93 -4.84 6.78
C LEU A 178 8.31 -4.81 8.19
N PRO A 179 7.11 -5.39 8.38
CA PRO A 179 6.49 -5.44 9.69
C PRO A 179 7.39 -6.22 10.65
N PRO A 180 7.39 -5.87 11.96
CA PRO A 180 8.16 -6.61 12.96
C PRO A 180 7.73 -8.09 13.00
N LEU A 181 6.52 -8.41 12.55
CA LEU A 181 6.01 -9.78 12.38
C LEU A 181 6.75 -10.57 11.29
N LEU A 182 7.50 -9.97 10.37
CA LEU A 182 8.37 -10.70 9.43
C LEU A 182 9.82 -10.86 9.95
N LEU A 183 10.20 -10.08 10.96
CA LEU A 183 11.55 -10.08 11.57
C LEU A 183 11.59 -10.84 12.91
N ASN A 184 10.48 -10.92 13.65
CA ASN A 184 10.34 -11.59 14.95
C ASN A 184 9.56 -12.92 14.90
N ILE A 185 9.71 -13.70 13.82
CA ILE A 185 9.29 -15.11 13.85
C ILE A 185 10.52 -15.96 13.63
N ASP A 186 11.09 -16.45 14.73
CA ASP A 186 12.06 -17.55 14.85
C ASP A 186 12.66 -18.06 13.52
N GLY A 187 13.41 -17.20 12.83
CA GLY A 187 14.25 -17.42 11.63
C GLY A 187 13.64 -18.04 10.36
N VAL A 188 12.68 -18.95 10.46
CA VAL A 188 12.33 -19.91 9.40
C VAL A 188 11.01 -19.54 8.72
N SER A 189 9.98 -19.20 9.48
CA SER A 189 8.63 -18.92 8.94
C SER A 189 8.54 -17.57 8.24
N GLY A 190 9.21 -16.53 8.73
CA GLY A 190 9.26 -15.23 8.07
C GLY A 190 9.98 -15.29 6.71
N GLY A 191 11.08 -16.04 6.64
CA GLY A 191 11.83 -16.27 5.40
C GLY A 191 11.04 -17.10 4.38
N ILE A 192 10.31 -18.13 4.82
CA ILE A 192 9.44 -18.94 3.96
C ILE A 192 8.28 -18.09 3.39
N LEU A 193 7.70 -17.21 4.19
CA LEU A 193 6.59 -16.36 3.76
C LEU A 193 7.05 -15.32 2.72
N LEU A 194 8.22 -14.72 2.92
CA LEU A 194 8.85 -13.83 1.93
C LEU A 194 9.19 -14.57 0.62
N LEU A 195 9.82 -15.75 0.71
CA LEU A 195 10.11 -16.59 -0.45
C LEU A 195 8.83 -17.02 -1.17
N GLY A 196 7.75 -17.28 -0.43
CA GLY A 196 6.43 -17.58 -0.98
C GLY A 196 5.84 -16.41 -1.75
N ILE A 197 5.85 -15.20 -1.16
CA ILE A 197 5.34 -13.99 -1.85
C ILE A 197 6.18 -13.70 -3.10
N VAL A 198 7.51 -13.72 -3.01
CA VAL A 198 8.39 -13.48 -4.17
C VAL A 198 8.22 -14.58 -5.22
N GLY A 199 8.14 -15.85 -4.80
CA GLY A 199 7.94 -16.98 -5.69
C GLY A 199 6.60 -16.94 -6.43
N VAL A 200 5.51 -16.64 -5.73
CA VAL A 200 4.16 -16.65 -6.31
C VAL A 200 3.86 -15.35 -7.06
N CYS A 201 4.33 -14.19 -6.60
CA CYS A 201 4.02 -12.91 -7.22
C CYS A 201 4.99 -12.52 -8.34
N ILE A 202 6.26 -12.97 -8.29
CA ILE A 202 7.29 -12.57 -9.25
C ILE A 202 7.72 -13.75 -10.14
N LEU A 203 8.11 -14.88 -9.53
CA LEU A 203 8.65 -16.00 -10.31
C LEU A 203 7.56 -16.76 -11.07
N LEU A 204 6.40 -17.01 -10.46
CA LEU A 204 5.34 -17.80 -11.09
C LEU A 204 4.75 -17.13 -12.34
N PRO A 205 4.43 -15.82 -12.36
CA PRO A 205 3.99 -15.14 -13.58
C PRO A 205 5.10 -15.10 -14.64
N LEU A 206 6.36 -14.95 -14.24
CA LEU A 206 7.51 -14.91 -15.14
C LEU A 206 7.76 -16.29 -15.80
N VAL A 207 7.65 -17.38 -15.04
CA VAL A 207 7.76 -18.75 -15.55
C VAL A 207 6.59 -19.06 -16.48
N LEU A 208 5.36 -18.67 -16.13
CA LEU A 208 4.19 -18.85 -17.01
C LEU A 208 4.33 -18.05 -18.31
N TYR A 209 4.91 -16.85 -18.25
CA TYR A 209 5.22 -16.03 -19.42
C TYR A 209 6.24 -16.72 -20.34
N ILE A 210 7.36 -17.20 -19.80
CA ILE A 210 8.39 -17.92 -20.58
C ILE A 210 7.83 -19.24 -21.13
N SER A 211 6.98 -19.94 -20.37
CA SER A 211 6.38 -21.21 -20.79
C SER A 211 5.35 -21.05 -21.92
N GLN A 212 4.78 -19.85 -22.10
CA GLN A 212 3.92 -19.54 -23.24
C GLN A 212 4.72 -19.19 -24.52
N ASP A 213 6.03 -18.99 -24.41
CA ASP A 213 6.91 -18.55 -25.51
C ASP A 213 7.74 -19.68 -26.15
N GLN A 214 7.44 -20.95 -25.84
CA GLN A 214 8.02 -22.07 -26.59
C GLN A 214 7.26 -22.24 -27.92
N PRO A 215 7.84 -21.89 -29.08
CA PRO A 215 7.25 -22.24 -30.36
C PRO A 215 7.17 -23.76 -30.44
N ASN A 216 5.98 -24.27 -30.78
CA ASN A 216 5.67 -25.69 -30.88
C ASN A 216 6.60 -26.34 -31.93
N ILE A 217 7.68 -27.00 -31.49
CA ILE A 217 8.63 -27.74 -32.34
C ILE A 217 7.99 -29.09 -32.75
N GLN A 218 6.85 -29.04 -33.42
CA GLN A 218 6.21 -30.18 -34.07
C GLN A 218 5.85 -29.93 -35.54
N GLU A 219 6.20 -28.76 -36.10
CA GLU A 219 5.98 -28.45 -37.53
C GLU A 219 7.25 -28.55 -38.41
N ILE A 220 8.36 -29.15 -37.94
CA ILE A 220 9.58 -29.32 -38.75
C ILE A 220 10.04 -30.78 -38.85
N MET A 221 9.09 -31.73 -38.91
CA MET A 221 9.40 -33.09 -39.41
C MET A 221 8.28 -33.61 -40.30
#